data_AF-A0A7V5YGB0-F1
#
_entry.id   AF-A0A7V5YGB0-F1
#
_cell.length_a   1.000
_cell.length_b   1.000
_cell.length_c   1.000
_cell.angle_alpha   90.00
_cell.angle_beta   90.00
_cell.angle_gamma   90.00
#
_symmetry.space_group_name_H-M   'P 1'
#
loop_
_entity.id
_entity.type
_entity.pdbx_description
1 polymer ?
#
loop_
_entity_poly.entity_id
_entity_poly.type
_entity_poly.pdbx_seq_one_letter_code
_entity_poly.pdbx_strand_id
1 'polypeptide(L)' 'MSQVCDVCGKRPSAGNQVSHSMRHTRRMRMPNIQR' A
#
# COMPACT_ATOMS: atom_id res chain seq x y z
N MET A 1 -9.68 -5.71 11.66
CA MET A 1 -9.87 -5.94 10.22
C MET A 1 -8.53 -6.28 9.62
N SER A 2 -8.42 -7.46 9.03
CA SER A 2 -7.31 -7.79 8.13
C SER A 2 -7.24 -6.70 7.06
N GLN A 3 -6.07 -6.07 6.85
CA GLN A 3 -5.82 -5.22 5.68
C GLN A 3 -5.62 -6.08 4.41
N VAL A 4 -6.27 -7.24 4.38
CA VAL A 4 -6.17 -8.26 3.36
C VAL A 4 -7.56 -8.45 2.80
N CYS A 5 -7.68 -8.41 1.47
CA CYS A 5 -8.95 -8.69 0.82
C CYS A 5 -9.27 -10.18 0.91
N ASP A 6 -10.41 -10.57 1.48
CA ASP A 6 -10.77 -11.98 1.67
C ASP A 6 -11.06 -12.72 0.36
N VAL A 7 -11.53 -11.99 -0.66
CA VAL A 7 -11.82 -12.55 -2.00
C VAL A 7 -10.56 -12.64 -2.85
N CYS A 8 -9.77 -11.56 -2.90
CA CYS A 8 -8.64 -11.43 -3.82
C CYS A 8 -7.29 -11.77 -3.20
N GLY A 9 -7.21 -11.93 -1.87
CA GLY A 9 -5.95 -12.10 -1.13
C GLY A 9 -5.01 -10.89 -1.15
N LYS A 10 -5.43 -9.74 -1.70
CA LYS A 10 -4.58 -8.54 -1.85
C LYS A 10 -4.14 -8.03 -0.48
N ARG A 11 -2.84 -7.77 -0.33
CA ARG A 11 -2.19 -7.33 0.91
C ARG A 11 -1.56 -5.95 0.75
N PRO A 12 -1.27 -5.22 1.84
CA PRO A 12 -0.53 -3.98 1.77
C PRO A 12 0.87 -4.21 1.22
N SER A 13 1.32 -3.36 0.29
CA SER A 13 2.68 -3.42 -0.25
C SER A 13 3.55 -2.32 0.34
N ALA A 14 4.74 -2.69 0.82
CA ALA A 14 5.75 -1.73 1.24
C ALA A 14 6.39 -1.05 0.01
N GLY A 15 6.70 0.24 0.10
CA GLY A 15 7.39 0.98 -0.95
C GLY A 15 7.83 2.37 -0.51
N ASN A 16 8.28 3.17 -1.48
CA ASN A 16 8.64 4.57 -1.26
C ASN A 16 7.85 5.47 -2.22
N GLN A 17 7.52 6.68 -1.78
CA GLN A 17 7.16 7.77 -2.69
C GLN A 17 8.46 8.47 -3.10
N VAL A 18 8.65 8.66 -4.41
CA VAL A 18 9.83 9.29 -4.97
C VAL A 18 9.43 10.67 -5.46
N SER A 19 10.08 11.72 -4.94
CA SER A 19 9.86 13.10 -5.42
C SER A 19 10.60 13.35 -6.74
N HIS A 20 10.31 14.47 -7.39
CA HIS A 20 11.07 14.96 -8.55
C HIS A 20 12.58 15.14 -8.26
N SER A 21 12.93 15.42 -7.00
CA SER A 21 14.30 15.51 -6.51
C SER A 21 14.87 14.17 -6.00
N MET A 22 14.23 13.05 -6.35
CA MET A 22 14.59 11.68 -5.92
C MET A 22 14.65 11.49 -4.39
N ARG A 23 13.87 12.26 -3.62
CA ARG A 23 13.71 11.98 -2.20
C ARG A 23 12.77 10.80 -2.03
N HIS A 24 13.27 9.76 -1.38
CA HIS A 24 12.51 8.57 -1.05
C HIS A 24 11.90 8.69 0.34
N THR A 25 10.57 8.73 0.43
CA THR A 25 9.83 8.66 1.70
C THR A 25 9.13 7.31 1.80
N ARG A 26 9.26 6.64 2.95
CA ARG A 26 8.63 5.32 3.17
C ARG A 26 7.11 5.46 3.15
N ARG A 27 6.42 4.58 2.41
CA ARG A 27 4.97 4.54 2.33
C ARG A 27 4.47 3.11 2.13
N MET A 28 3.36 2.78 2.78
CA MET A 28 2.58 1.57 2.50
C MET A 28 1.45 1.89 1.51
N ARG A 29 1.23 1.04 0.51
CA ARG A 29 0.01 1.08 -0.33
C ARG A 29 -0.98 0.06 0.21
N MET A 30 -2.11 0.54 0.71
CA MET A 30 -3.20 -0.30 1.21
C MET A 30 -4.13 -0.72 0.05
N PRO A 31 -4.63 -1.96 0.05
CA PRO A 31 -5.71 -2.35 -0.87
C PRO A 31 -7.00 -1.59 -0.55
N ASN A 32 -7.78 -1.25 -1.57
CA ASN A 32 -9.08 -0.60 -1.44
C ASN A 32 -10.14 -1.63 -0.99
N ILE A 33 -10.16 -1.93 0.31
CA ILE A 33 -11.14 -2.84 0.93
C ILE A 33 -12.32 -2.00 1.41
N GLN A 34 -13.52 -2.30 0.90
CA GLN A 34 -14.78 -1.67 1.32
C GLN A 34 -15.53 -2.64 2.25
N ARG A 35 -16.24 -2.09 3.24
CA ARG A 35 -16.99 -2.87 4.25
C ARG A 35 -18.47 -2.88 3.92
#